data_AF-A0A6C0R9S9-F1
#
_entry.id   AF-A0A6C0R9S9-F1
#
_cell.length_a   1.000
_cell.length_b   1.000
_cell.length_c   1.000
_cell.angle_alpha   90.00
_cell.angle_beta   90.00
_cell.angle_gamma   90.00
#
_symmetry.space_group_name_H-M   'P 1'
#
loop_
_entity.id
_entity.type
_entity.pdbx_description
1 polymer ?
#
loop_
_entity_poly.entity_id
_entity_poly.type
_entity_poly.pdbx_seq_one_letter_code
_entity_poly.pdbx_strand_id
1 'polypeptide(L)'
;MSHGPSIKLDNYYNPDKDLIEHEYQLEYDFTFANRAQLSFEYTDQFVKLRGDFNPTQDPENYLPEGSEYNFGALAVSYRSTRKSLFTWQAEIVKGSFYSGDIQYVEGEIGYRFQPYVNLAMNFNYADMDLGDPFSREQFWLVGPKMDITFSDKIFWSTFVQYNEQIDNLNINSRFQWRYQPVSDIYLVYTDNYFTGNWNSRNRAVVLKMTYWLN
;
A
#
# COMPACT_ATOMS: atom_id res chain seq x y z
N MET A 1 -29.11 -4.68 -0.30
CA MET A 1 -28.00 -5.29 -1.05
C MET A 1 -28.06 -4.70 -2.44
N SER A 2 -26.94 -4.24 -2.96
CA SER A 2 -26.83 -3.69 -4.32
C SER A 2 -25.63 -4.31 -4.99
N HIS A 3 -25.69 -4.49 -6.30
CA HIS A 3 -24.58 -4.96 -7.10
C HIS A 3 -24.72 -4.39 -8.50
N GLY A 4 -23.64 -4.35 -9.25
CA GLY A 4 -23.70 -3.85 -10.62
C GLY A 4 -22.35 -3.91 -11.32
N PRO A 5 -22.37 -3.93 -12.66
CA PRO A 5 -21.16 -3.79 -13.44
C PRO A 5 -20.74 -2.32 -13.57
N SER A 6 -19.45 -2.10 -13.73
CA SER A 6 -18.84 -0.84 -14.14
C SER A 6 -17.85 -1.10 -15.28
N ILE A 7 -17.76 -0.16 -16.22
CA ILE A 7 -16.81 -0.22 -17.32
C ILE A 7 -16.11 1.14 -17.40
N LYS A 8 -14.77 1.12 -17.45
CA LYS A 8 -13.92 2.28 -17.68
C LYS A 8 -13.09 2.02 -18.93
N LEU A 9 -13.02 3.01 -19.83
CA LEU A 9 -12.24 2.93 -21.06
C LEU A 9 -11.40 4.19 -21.20
N ASP A 10 -10.10 4.09 -20.96
CA ASP A 10 -9.15 5.18 -21.15
C ASP A 10 -8.28 4.89 -22.37
N ASN A 11 -8.06 5.92 -23.19
CA ASN A 11 -7.23 5.85 -24.38
C ASN A 11 -6.35 7.10 -24.47
N TYR A 12 -5.08 6.91 -24.77
CA TYR A 12 -4.12 7.98 -24.96
C TYR A 12 -3.50 7.90 -26.34
N TYR A 13 -3.44 9.04 -27.02
CA TYR A 13 -2.94 9.16 -28.39
C TYR A 13 -1.77 10.12 -28.45
N ASN A 14 -0.85 9.88 -29.38
CA ASN A 14 0.19 10.84 -29.73
C ASN A 14 -0.40 12.02 -30.57
N PRO A 15 0.36 13.09 -30.84
CA PRO A 15 -0.08 14.19 -31.71
C PRO A 15 -0.50 13.76 -33.13
N ASP A 16 0.08 12.67 -33.63
CA ASP A 16 -0.21 12.08 -34.94
C ASP A 16 -1.48 11.20 -34.94
N LYS A 17 -2.13 11.06 -33.78
CA LYS A 17 -3.36 10.29 -33.50
C LYS A 17 -3.19 8.77 -33.51
N ASP A 18 -1.97 8.27 -33.37
CA ASP A 18 -1.73 6.86 -33.07
C ASP A 18 -2.02 6.58 -31.59
N LEU A 19 -2.68 5.45 -31.31
CA LEU A 19 -2.87 4.98 -29.94
C LEU A 19 -1.52 4.59 -29.36
N ILE A 20 -1.19 5.15 -28.20
CA ILE A 20 0.05 4.83 -27.48
C ILE A 20 -0.20 4.07 -26.19
N GLU A 21 -1.37 4.27 -25.56
CA GLU A 21 -1.75 3.56 -24.34
C GLU A 21 -3.26 3.37 -24.28
N HIS A 22 -3.71 2.25 -23.72
CA HIS A 22 -5.09 2.09 -23.28
C HIS A 22 -5.16 1.40 -21.92
N GLU A 23 -6.23 1.67 -21.20
CA GLU A 23 -6.62 0.93 -19.99
C GLU A 23 -8.13 0.71 -20.03
N TYR A 24 -8.52 -0.56 -20.11
CA TYR A 24 -9.91 -0.98 -20.10
C TYR A 24 -10.17 -1.77 -18.83
N GLN A 25 -11.10 -1.30 -18.01
CA GLN A 25 -11.47 -1.97 -16.77
C GLN A 25 -12.91 -2.43 -16.86
N LEU A 26 -13.13 -3.69 -16.52
CA LEU A 26 -14.44 -4.28 -16.31
C LEU A 26 -14.54 -4.71 -14.86
N GLU A 27 -15.42 -4.06 -14.11
CA GLU A 27 -15.64 -4.32 -12.69
C GLU A 27 -17.05 -4.84 -12.45
N TYR A 28 -17.20 -5.71 -11.45
CA TYR A 28 -18.49 -6.12 -10.91
C TYR A 28 -18.46 -6.06 -9.39
N ASP A 29 -19.27 -5.15 -8.83
CA ASP A 29 -19.34 -4.89 -7.41
C ASP A 29 -20.52 -5.57 -6.74
N PHE A 30 -20.31 -6.06 -5.53
CA PHE A 30 -21.35 -6.47 -4.60
C PHE A 30 -21.24 -5.66 -3.31
N THR A 31 -22.33 -5.01 -2.92
CA THR A 31 -22.48 -4.37 -1.61
C THR A 31 -23.52 -5.12 -0.78
N PHE A 32 -23.05 -5.78 0.26
CA PHE A 32 -23.87 -6.58 1.17
C PHE A 32 -24.69 -5.70 2.12
N ALA A 33 -25.71 -6.27 2.77
CA ALA A 33 -26.59 -5.54 3.70
C ALA A 33 -25.84 -4.92 4.89
N ASN A 34 -24.75 -5.55 5.35
CA ASN A 34 -23.88 -5.03 6.41
C ASN A 34 -22.88 -3.96 5.91
N ARG A 35 -22.94 -3.57 4.64
CA ARG A 35 -22.00 -2.66 3.94
C ARG A 35 -20.59 -3.22 3.74
N ALA A 36 -20.41 -4.53 3.87
CA ALA A 36 -19.22 -5.17 3.29
C ALA A 36 -19.30 -5.11 1.77
N GLN A 37 -18.15 -5.16 1.11
CA GLN A 37 -18.02 -5.04 -0.34
C GLN A 37 -17.13 -6.16 -0.87
N LEU A 38 -17.50 -6.72 -2.01
CA LEU A 38 -16.72 -7.68 -2.78
C LEU A 38 -16.72 -7.19 -4.22
N SER A 39 -15.54 -7.04 -4.82
CA SER A 39 -15.38 -6.56 -6.18
C SER A 39 -14.52 -7.52 -6.97
N PHE A 40 -14.92 -7.75 -8.22
CA PHE A 40 -14.14 -8.48 -9.21
C PHE A 40 -13.80 -7.50 -10.32
N GLU A 41 -12.53 -7.37 -10.67
CA GLU A 41 -12.07 -6.48 -11.73
C GLU A 41 -11.21 -7.28 -12.72
N TYR A 42 -11.40 -7.02 -14.00
CA TYR A 42 -10.46 -7.35 -15.05
C TYR A 42 -9.97 -6.07 -15.67
N THR A 43 -8.65 -5.90 -15.69
CA THR A 43 -7.98 -4.76 -16.33
C THR A 43 -7.17 -5.26 -17.51
N ASP A 44 -7.37 -4.65 -18.67
CA ASP A 44 -6.64 -4.85 -19.92
C ASP A 44 -5.88 -3.56 -20.27
N GLN A 45 -4.59 -3.68 -20.51
CA GLN A 45 -3.69 -2.56 -20.71
C GLN A 45 -2.83 -2.78 -21.94
N PHE A 46 -2.61 -1.69 -22.66
CA PHE A 46 -1.63 -1.59 -23.73
C PHE A 46 -0.74 -0.39 -23.47
N VAL A 47 0.55 -0.54 -23.76
CA VAL A 47 1.50 0.55 -23.74
C VAL A 47 2.52 0.39 -24.85
N LYS A 48 2.77 1.49 -25.55
CA LYS A 48 3.92 1.68 -26.43
C LYS A 48 4.95 2.55 -25.73
N LEU A 49 6.11 1.97 -25.44
CA LEU A 49 7.15 2.67 -24.68
C LEU A 49 7.70 3.87 -25.45
N ARG A 50 7.76 5.03 -24.77
CA ARG A 50 8.31 6.29 -25.33
C ARG A 50 9.75 6.57 -24.91
N GLY A 51 10.35 5.63 -24.20
CA GLY A 51 11.72 5.63 -23.74
C GLY A 51 12.03 4.27 -23.12
N ASP A 52 13.30 4.00 -22.88
CA ASP A 52 13.71 2.81 -22.16
C ASP A 52 13.04 2.80 -20.77
N PHE A 53 12.38 1.70 -20.45
CA PHE A 53 11.63 1.55 -19.21
C PHE A 53 12.19 0.40 -18.40
N ASN A 54 12.40 0.65 -17.12
CA ASN A 54 12.86 -0.37 -16.20
C ASN A 54 11.75 -0.77 -15.21
N PRO A 55 11.10 -1.93 -15.41
CA PRO A 55 9.99 -2.39 -14.57
C PRO A 55 10.43 -3.00 -13.23
N THR A 56 11.67 -3.49 -13.14
CA THR A 56 12.26 -4.14 -11.95
C THR A 56 13.45 -3.30 -11.53
N GLN A 57 13.69 -2.94 -10.28
CA GLN A 57 14.75 -1.98 -9.91
C GLN A 57 16.22 -2.39 -10.26
N ASP A 58 16.41 -3.44 -11.07
CA ASP A 58 17.62 -3.90 -11.73
C ASP A 58 18.19 -2.86 -12.73
N PRO A 59 19.32 -2.21 -12.42
CA PRO A 59 19.88 -1.16 -13.28
C PRO A 59 20.44 -1.64 -14.62
N GLU A 60 20.59 -2.95 -14.85
CA GLU A 60 21.26 -3.48 -16.05
C GLU A 60 20.28 -3.80 -17.19
N ASN A 61 19.00 -3.99 -16.88
CA ASN A 61 17.99 -4.46 -17.83
C ASN A 61 16.87 -3.44 -18.01
N TYR A 62 16.39 -3.30 -19.24
CA TYR A 62 15.31 -2.39 -19.60
C TYR A 62 14.50 -2.94 -20.76
N LEU A 63 13.23 -2.56 -20.79
CA LEU A 63 12.36 -2.72 -21.94
C LEU A 63 12.66 -1.58 -22.92
N PRO A 64 12.99 -1.88 -24.18
CA PRO A 64 13.51 -0.88 -25.13
C PRO A 64 12.44 0.11 -25.57
N GLU A 65 12.82 1.37 -25.81
CA GLU A 65 11.96 2.36 -26.45
C GLU A 65 11.30 1.82 -27.74
N GLY A 66 10.03 2.15 -27.95
CA GLY A 66 9.26 1.80 -29.13
C GLY A 66 8.68 0.38 -29.11
N SER A 67 9.01 -0.44 -28.12
CA SER A 67 8.36 -1.73 -27.90
C SER A 67 6.92 -1.56 -27.41
N GLU A 68 6.11 -2.58 -27.68
CA GLU A 68 4.67 -2.59 -27.45
C GLU A 68 4.31 -3.78 -26.57
N TYR A 69 3.53 -3.54 -25.51
CA TYR A 69 3.11 -4.56 -24.57
C TYR A 69 1.60 -4.52 -24.40
N ASN A 70 1.00 -5.71 -24.43
CA ASN A 70 -0.39 -5.93 -24.03
C ASN A 70 -0.38 -6.85 -22.84
N PHE A 71 -1.00 -6.42 -21.75
CA PHE A 71 -1.04 -7.19 -20.52
C PHE A 71 -2.33 -6.91 -19.77
N GLY A 72 -2.67 -7.80 -18.84
CA GLY A 72 -3.91 -7.66 -18.10
C GLY A 72 -3.95 -8.54 -16.89
N ALA A 73 -4.78 -8.15 -15.93
CA ALA A 73 -4.85 -8.80 -14.64
C ALA A 73 -6.29 -8.91 -14.15
N LEU A 74 -6.52 -9.98 -13.37
CA LEU A 74 -7.73 -10.14 -12.59
C LEU A 74 -7.44 -9.72 -11.16
N ALA A 75 -8.31 -8.88 -10.60
CA ALA A 75 -8.31 -8.50 -9.20
C ALA A 75 -9.58 -8.99 -8.51
N VAL A 76 -9.43 -9.51 -7.30
CA VAL A 76 -10.53 -9.83 -6.38
C VAL A 76 -10.26 -9.07 -5.10
N SER A 77 -11.16 -8.16 -4.74
CA SER A 77 -11.03 -7.39 -3.51
C SER A 77 -12.23 -7.60 -2.59
N TYR A 78 -11.97 -7.69 -1.29
CA TYR A 78 -12.99 -7.76 -0.26
C TYR A 78 -12.72 -6.71 0.81
N ARG A 79 -13.75 -5.99 1.21
CA ARG A 79 -13.72 -5.02 2.31
C ARG A 79 -14.84 -5.32 3.29
N SER A 80 -14.47 -5.68 4.52
CA SER A 80 -15.44 -5.88 5.60
C SER A 80 -16.13 -4.58 6.03
N THR A 81 -17.17 -4.71 6.87
CA THR A 81 -17.89 -3.54 7.41
C THR A 81 -17.05 -2.76 8.43
N ARG A 82 -16.93 -1.45 8.26
CA ARG A 82 -16.21 -0.55 9.20
C ARG A 82 -16.87 -0.43 10.58
N LYS A 83 -18.08 -0.98 10.76
CA LYS A 83 -18.83 -0.96 12.02
C LYS A 83 -18.34 -2.00 13.04
N SER A 84 -17.68 -3.06 12.59
CA SER A 84 -17.19 -4.13 13.47
C SER A 84 -15.94 -3.70 14.25
N LEU A 85 -15.71 -4.30 15.42
CA LEU A 85 -14.45 -4.12 16.16
C LEU A 85 -13.27 -4.71 15.40
N PHE A 86 -13.49 -5.85 14.76
CA PHE A 86 -12.57 -6.47 13.82
C PHE A 86 -12.91 -6.05 12.39
N THR A 87 -11.96 -5.42 11.72
CA THR A 87 -12.09 -4.99 10.34
C THR A 87 -10.95 -5.60 9.53
N TRP A 88 -11.22 -5.98 8.31
CA TRP A 88 -10.21 -6.37 7.36
C TRP A 88 -10.59 -5.97 5.95
N GLN A 89 -9.58 -5.81 5.11
CA GLN A 89 -9.69 -5.73 3.67
C GLN A 89 -8.51 -6.48 3.05
N ALA A 90 -8.74 -7.08 1.91
CA ALA A 90 -7.70 -7.72 1.13
C ALA A 90 -8.00 -7.61 -0.36
N GLU A 91 -6.94 -7.56 -1.15
CA GLU A 91 -6.98 -7.62 -2.60
C GLU A 91 -5.96 -8.65 -3.06
N ILE A 92 -6.36 -9.44 -4.04
CA ILE A 92 -5.52 -10.43 -4.70
C ILE A 92 -5.55 -10.10 -6.18
N VAL A 93 -4.38 -9.92 -6.77
CA VAL A 93 -4.22 -9.65 -8.20
C VAL A 93 -3.32 -10.70 -8.83
N LYS A 94 -3.69 -11.13 -10.03
CA LYS A 94 -2.89 -12.03 -10.85
C LYS A 94 -3.10 -11.78 -12.33
N GLY A 95 -2.02 -11.70 -13.10
CA GLY A 95 -2.09 -11.45 -14.53
C GLY A 95 -0.73 -11.35 -15.18
N SER A 96 -0.75 -10.97 -16.45
CA SER A 96 0.45 -10.57 -17.17
C SER A 96 0.84 -9.14 -16.81
N PHE A 97 2.13 -8.85 -16.96
CA PHE A 97 2.72 -7.53 -16.72
C PHE A 97 3.90 -7.34 -17.66
N TYR A 98 3.76 -6.44 -18.64
CA TYR A 98 4.76 -6.25 -19.69
C TYR A 98 5.20 -7.55 -20.38
N SER A 99 6.45 -7.98 -20.19
CA SER A 99 7.03 -9.17 -20.82
C SER A 99 6.76 -10.48 -20.08
N GLY A 100 6.16 -10.44 -18.89
CA GLY A 100 5.90 -11.63 -18.10
C GLY A 100 4.66 -11.51 -17.23
N ASP A 101 4.76 -11.92 -15.97
CA ASP A 101 3.64 -12.11 -15.05
C ASP A 101 3.85 -11.37 -13.72
N ILE A 102 2.73 -10.96 -13.13
CA ILE A 102 2.68 -10.40 -11.78
C ILE A 102 1.56 -11.07 -10.98
N GLN A 103 1.85 -11.33 -9.71
CA GLN A 103 0.83 -11.64 -8.73
C GLN A 103 1.14 -10.94 -7.42
N TYR A 104 0.12 -10.38 -6.79
CA TYR A 104 0.28 -9.79 -5.47
C TYR A 104 -0.95 -9.99 -4.61
N VAL A 105 -0.71 -9.97 -3.30
CA VAL A 105 -1.76 -9.96 -2.28
C VAL A 105 -1.46 -8.83 -1.34
N GLU A 106 -2.44 -7.97 -1.12
CA GLU A 106 -2.32 -6.91 -0.13
C GLU A 106 -3.56 -6.82 0.74
N GLY A 107 -3.41 -6.17 1.89
CA GLY A 107 -4.53 -6.00 2.78
C GLY A 107 -4.20 -5.24 4.05
N GLU A 108 -5.25 -4.99 4.80
CA GLU A 108 -5.19 -4.38 6.13
C GLU A 108 -6.09 -5.20 7.05
N ILE A 109 -5.58 -5.51 8.24
CA ILE A 109 -6.34 -6.10 9.34
C ILE A 109 -6.32 -5.11 10.49
N GLY A 110 -7.48 -4.92 11.13
CA GLY A 110 -7.66 -4.01 12.25
C GLY A 110 -8.49 -4.63 13.36
N TYR A 111 -8.14 -4.32 14.60
CA TYR A 111 -8.92 -4.69 15.77
C TYR A 111 -8.96 -3.55 16.78
N ARG A 112 -10.16 -3.19 17.23
CA ARG A 112 -10.38 -2.13 18.21
C ARG A 112 -10.85 -2.71 19.55
N PHE A 113 -10.02 -2.57 20.58
CA PHE A 113 -10.46 -2.73 21.98
C PHE A 113 -10.96 -1.37 22.48
N GLN A 114 -12.20 -1.02 22.11
CA GLN A 114 -12.73 0.32 22.37
C GLN A 114 -12.95 0.58 23.86
N PRO A 115 -12.73 1.82 24.35
CA PRO A 115 -12.14 2.97 23.64
C PRO A 115 -10.60 3.04 23.70
N TYR A 116 -9.93 2.04 24.26
CA TYR A 116 -8.53 2.15 24.73
C TYR A 116 -7.47 1.79 23.70
N VAL A 117 -7.67 0.76 22.88
CA VAL A 117 -6.62 0.25 21.98
C VAL A 117 -7.15 0.10 20.56
N ASN A 118 -6.32 0.52 19.60
CA ASN A 118 -6.51 0.28 18.18
C ASN A 118 -5.27 -0.43 17.64
N LEU A 119 -5.45 -1.63 17.13
CA LEU A 119 -4.41 -2.39 16.44
C LEU A 119 -4.73 -2.40 14.96
N ALA A 120 -3.72 -2.20 14.13
CA ALA A 120 -3.82 -2.37 12.69
C ALA A 120 -2.56 -3.03 12.15
N MET A 121 -2.66 -3.71 11.02
CA MET A 121 -1.54 -4.31 10.32
C MET A 121 -1.84 -4.26 8.83
N ASN A 122 -1.04 -3.50 8.09
CA ASN A 122 -1.02 -3.59 6.64
C ASN A 122 -0.01 -4.67 6.21
N PHE A 123 -0.30 -5.36 5.13
CA PHE A 123 0.63 -6.30 4.51
C PHE A 123 0.50 -6.20 2.99
N ASN A 124 1.60 -6.44 2.28
CA ASN A 124 1.65 -6.59 0.84
C ASN A 124 2.73 -7.64 0.54
N TYR A 125 2.39 -8.58 -0.32
CA TYR A 125 3.30 -9.54 -0.91
C TYR A 125 3.18 -9.42 -2.42
N ALA A 126 4.30 -9.20 -3.10
CA ALA A 126 4.35 -9.13 -4.55
C ALA A 126 5.37 -10.14 -5.08
N ASP A 127 5.04 -10.78 -6.20
CA ASP A 127 5.87 -11.74 -6.92
C ASP A 127 5.78 -11.39 -8.41
N MET A 128 6.92 -10.99 -8.96
CA MET A 128 7.04 -10.48 -10.32
C MET A 128 8.07 -11.30 -11.08
N ASP A 129 7.66 -11.86 -12.21
CA ASP A 129 8.50 -12.68 -13.08
C ASP A 129 8.36 -12.20 -14.51
N LEU A 130 9.29 -11.37 -14.96
CA LEU A 130 9.27 -10.78 -16.30
C LEU A 130 9.94 -11.65 -17.38
N GLY A 131 10.55 -12.78 -16.96
CA GLY A 131 11.42 -13.60 -17.80
C GLY A 131 12.74 -12.92 -18.16
N ASP A 132 13.59 -13.65 -18.90
CA ASP A 132 14.90 -13.15 -19.33
C ASP A 132 14.76 -11.80 -20.08
N PRO A 133 15.62 -10.80 -19.79
CA PRO A 133 16.82 -10.86 -18.93
C PRO A 133 16.57 -10.52 -17.44
N PHE A 134 15.33 -10.28 -17.03
CA PHE A 134 15.01 -9.86 -15.67
C PHE A 134 15.03 -11.03 -14.70
N SER A 135 15.51 -10.77 -13.48
CA SER A 135 15.38 -11.73 -12.39
C SER A 135 13.95 -11.70 -11.83
N ARG A 136 13.44 -12.86 -11.43
CA ARG A 136 12.20 -12.94 -10.67
C ARG A 136 12.40 -12.35 -9.28
N GLU A 137 11.52 -11.43 -8.90
CA GLU A 137 11.59 -10.68 -7.66
C GLU A 137 10.38 -10.93 -6.77
N GLN A 138 10.63 -11.05 -5.45
CA GLN A 138 9.60 -11.26 -4.45
C GLN A 138 9.80 -10.29 -3.30
N PHE A 139 8.73 -9.61 -2.90
CA PHE A 139 8.79 -8.55 -1.90
C PHE A 139 7.71 -8.71 -0.84
N TRP A 140 8.12 -8.62 0.42
CA TRP A 140 7.21 -8.41 1.54
C TRP A 140 7.26 -6.98 2.05
N LEU A 141 6.07 -6.44 2.34
CA LEU A 141 5.88 -5.25 3.14
C LEU A 141 4.92 -5.58 4.26
N VAL A 142 5.32 -5.36 5.51
CA VAL A 142 4.48 -5.60 6.69
C VAL A 142 4.57 -4.41 7.63
N GLY A 143 3.41 -3.85 8.00
CA GLY A 143 3.32 -2.63 8.78
C GLY A 143 2.37 -2.72 9.98
N PRO A 144 2.77 -3.33 11.11
CA PRO A 144 1.97 -3.28 12.33
C PRO A 144 1.93 -1.85 12.93
N LYS A 145 0.75 -1.49 13.40
CA LYS A 145 0.45 -0.23 14.10
C LYS A 145 -0.35 -0.51 15.36
N MET A 146 -0.02 0.22 16.42
CA MET A 146 -0.73 0.16 17.68
C MET A 146 -0.91 1.57 18.24
N ASP A 147 -2.15 1.91 18.57
CA ASP A 147 -2.51 3.12 19.30
C ASP A 147 -3.14 2.73 20.64
N ILE A 148 -2.62 3.26 21.74
CA ILE A 148 -3.10 3.04 23.11
C ILE A 148 -3.47 4.38 23.75
N THR A 149 -4.66 4.45 24.32
CA THR A 149 -5.16 5.52 25.17
C THR A 149 -5.21 5.00 26.60
N PHE A 150 -4.25 5.43 27.43
CA PHE A 150 -4.19 5.03 28.84
C PHE A 150 -5.18 5.84 29.69
N SER A 151 -5.36 7.12 29.36
CA SER A 151 -6.31 8.03 29.99
C SER A 151 -6.71 9.14 29.02
N ASP A 152 -7.56 10.07 29.45
CA ASP A 152 -7.88 11.32 28.72
C ASP A 152 -6.67 12.24 28.51
N LYS A 153 -5.53 11.93 29.15
CA LYS A 153 -4.29 12.71 29.12
C LYS A 153 -3.08 11.97 28.57
N ILE A 154 -3.07 10.64 28.58
CA ILE A 154 -1.87 9.85 28.25
C ILE A 154 -2.16 8.93 27.08
N PHE A 155 -1.37 9.09 26.02
CA PHE A 155 -1.52 8.37 24.76
C PHE A 155 -0.16 7.84 24.28
N TRP A 156 -0.18 6.68 23.64
CA TRP A 156 0.98 6.11 22.97
C TRP A 156 0.57 5.57 21.61
N SER A 157 1.36 5.88 20.58
CA SER A 157 1.16 5.39 19.22
C SER A 157 2.48 4.85 18.72
N THR A 158 2.48 3.67 18.13
CA THR A 158 3.68 3.06 17.57
C THR A 158 3.35 2.43 16.24
N PHE A 159 4.28 2.56 15.30
CA PHE A 159 4.20 2.04 13.95
C PHE A 159 5.56 1.45 13.59
N VAL A 160 5.56 0.25 13.06
CA VAL A 160 6.75 -0.41 12.54
C VAL A 160 6.41 -0.84 11.12
N GLN A 161 7.30 -0.62 10.16
CA GLN A 161 7.13 -1.06 8.78
C GLN A 161 8.41 -1.68 8.26
N TYR A 162 8.31 -2.96 7.89
CA TYR A 162 9.32 -3.66 7.13
C TYR A 162 8.96 -3.56 5.64
N ASN A 163 9.93 -3.19 4.80
CA ASN A 163 9.79 -3.17 3.35
C ASN A 163 11.05 -3.79 2.74
N GLU A 164 10.90 -4.97 2.16
CA GLU A 164 11.97 -5.74 1.53
C GLU A 164 12.48 -5.11 0.24
N GLN A 165 11.60 -4.49 -0.56
CA GLN A 165 11.96 -3.92 -1.86
C GLN A 165 13.03 -2.81 -1.77
N ILE A 166 13.01 -2.04 -0.69
CA ILE A 166 13.98 -0.94 -0.46
C ILE A 166 14.92 -1.24 0.71
N ASP A 167 14.94 -2.49 1.17
CA ASP A 167 15.69 -2.96 2.33
C ASP A 167 15.53 -2.05 3.56
N ASN A 168 14.30 -1.72 3.96
CA ASN A 168 14.07 -0.72 5.01
C ASN A 168 13.13 -1.19 6.12
N LEU A 169 13.58 -1.04 7.37
CA LEU A 169 12.74 -1.15 8.56
C LEU A 169 12.58 0.24 9.19
N ASN A 170 11.36 0.78 9.15
CA ASN A 170 10.99 2.05 9.74
C ASN A 170 10.27 1.83 11.07
N ILE A 171 10.68 2.54 12.12
CA ILE A 171 10.02 2.57 13.43
C ILE A 171 9.65 4.02 13.74
N ASN A 172 8.39 4.25 14.09
CA ASN A 172 7.91 5.51 14.63
C ASN A 172 7.12 5.24 15.91
N SER A 173 7.58 5.79 17.04
CA SER A 173 6.89 5.66 18.32
C SER A 173 6.69 7.04 18.94
N ARG A 174 5.48 7.33 19.40
CA ARG A 174 5.11 8.62 19.95
C ARG A 174 4.36 8.43 21.26
N PHE A 175 4.95 8.93 22.33
CA PHE A 175 4.26 9.15 23.60
C PHE A 175 3.75 10.58 23.66
N GLN A 176 2.52 10.77 24.12
CA GLN A 176 1.88 12.06 24.30
C GLN A 176 1.29 12.17 25.70
N TRP A 177 1.63 13.26 26.39
CA TRP A 177 1.03 13.65 27.65
C TRP A 177 0.39 15.04 27.54
N ARG A 178 -0.94 15.08 27.67
CA ARG A 178 -1.73 16.30 27.75
C ARG A 178 -1.86 16.75 29.20
N TYR A 179 -1.10 17.77 29.60
CA TYR A 179 -1.11 18.26 30.98
C TYR A 179 -2.16 19.36 31.21
N GLN A 180 -2.55 20.10 30.16
CA GLN A 180 -3.60 21.12 30.18
C GLN A 180 -4.35 21.09 28.83
N PRO A 181 -5.60 21.58 28.72
CA PRO A 181 -6.26 21.72 27.42
C PRO A 181 -5.35 22.40 26.40
N VAL A 182 -5.20 21.76 25.24
CA VAL A 182 -4.38 22.25 24.10
C VAL A 182 -2.88 22.41 24.43
N SER A 183 -2.42 21.84 25.55
CA SER A 183 -1.01 21.86 25.97
C SER A 183 -0.50 20.43 26.18
N ASP A 184 0.47 20.03 25.36
CA ASP A 184 0.90 18.66 25.22
C ASP A 184 2.44 18.56 25.26
N ILE A 185 2.94 17.49 25.85
CA ILE A 185 4.33 17.04 25.72
C ILE A 185 4.33 15.81 24.82
N TYR A 186 5.18 15.83 23.80
CA TYR A 186 5.41 14.70 22.90
C TYR A 186 6.84 14.22 23.03
N LEU A 187 7.02 12.92 23.20
CA LEU A 187 8.29 12.24 23.01
C LEU A 187 8.14 11.33 21.80
N VAL A 188 8.91 11.63 20.74
CA VAL A 188 8.87 10.90 19.48
C VAL A 188 10.20 10.21 19.26
N TYR A 189 10.16 8.91 19.05
CA TYR A 189 11.25 8.08 18.58
C TYR A 189 11.04 7.76 17.11
N THR A 190 12.04 8.01 16.27
CA THR A 190 12.05 7.56 14.88
C THR A 190 13.35 6.84 14.60
N ASP A 191 13.29 5.77 13.84
CA ASP A 191 14.46 5.02 13.42
C ASP A 191 14.20 4.40 12.05
N ASN A 192 15.19 4.43 11.17
CA ASN A 192 15.18 3.70 9.91
C ASN A 192 16.43 2.84 9.83
N TYR A 193 16.27 1.55 9.62
CA TYR A 193 17.34 0.58 9.45
C TYR A 193 17.37 0.05 8.04
N PHE A 194 18.56 -0.28 7.55
CA PHE A 194 18.69 -1.20 6.43
C PHE A 194 18.42 -2.63 6.90
N THR A 195 17.56 -3.39 6.22
CA THR A 195 17.18 -4.76 6.62
C THR A 195 18.31 -5.77 6.41
N GLY A 196 19.21 -5.53 5.46
CA GLY A 196 20.33 -6.43 5.16
C GLY A 196 21.43 -6.47 6.23
N ASN A 197 21.88 -5.31 6.71
CA ASN A 197 22.99 -5.20 7.68
C ASN A 197 22.56 -4.65 9.05
N TRP A 198 21.28 -4.32 9.23
CA TRP A 198 20.72 -3.73 10.45
C TRP A 198 21.40 -2.43 10.90
N ASN A 199 22.09 -1.74 9.99
CA ASN A 199 22.67 -0.44 10.27
C ASN A 199 21.58 0.63 10.25
N SER A 200 21.57 1.50 11.27
CA SER A 200 20.66 2.64 11.31
C SER A 200 21.04 3.64 10.22
N ARG A 201 20.11 3.89 9.29
CA ARG A 201 20.20 4.94 8.27
C ARG A 201 19.99 6.31 8.90
N ASN A 202 19.01 6.43 9.78
CA ASN A 202 18.82 7.60 10.63
C ASN A 202 18.07 7.22 11.91
N ARG A 203 18.32 7.98 12.98
CA ARG A 203 17.65 7.81 14.27
C ARG A 203 17.47 9.17 14.92
N ALA A 204 16.30 9.40 15.48
CA ALA A 204 15.98 10.64 16.16
C ALA A 204 15.15 10.37 17.41
N VAL A 205 15.47 11.11 18.48
CA VAL A 205 14.60 11.30 19.62
C VAL A 205 14.24 12.77 19.64
N VAL A 206 12.96 13.08 19.53
CA VAL A 206 12.44 14.45 19.51
C VAL A 206 11.53 14.66 20.71
N LEU A 207 11.88 15.66 21.52
CA LEU A 207 11.00 16.19 22.55
C LEU A 207 10.34 17.47 22.03
N LYS A 208 9.01 17.50 22.02
CA LYS A 208 8.23 18.69 21.65
C LYS A 208 7.28 19.04 22.79
N MET A 209 7.20 20.33 23.11
CA MET A 209 6.26 20.87 24.10
C MET A 209 5.40 21.95 23.45
N THR A 210 4.11 21.93 23.74
CA THR A 210 3.16 22.98 23.33
C THR A 210 2.46 23.54 24.56
N TYR A 211 2.30 24.86 24.60
CA TYR A 211 1.59 25.55 25.67
C TYR A 211 0.62 26.56 25.08
N TRP A 212 -0.64 26.49 25.53
CA TRP A 212 -1.67 27.44 25.15
C TRP A 212 -1.77 28.57 26.21
N LEU A 213 -1.47 29.80 25.78
CA LEU A 213 -1.60 31.01 26.58
C LEU A 213 -3.06 31.46 26.56
N ASN A 214 -3.72 31.45 27.71
CA ASN A 214 -5.09 31.96 27.88
C ASN A 214 -5.11 33.06 28.94
#